data_AF-A0AAD3WVC8-F1
#
_entry.id   AF-A0AAD3WVC8-F1
#
_cell.length_a   1.000
_cell.length_b   1.000
_cell.length_c   1.000
_cell.angle_alpha   90.00
_cell.angle_beta   90.00
_cell.angle_gamma   90.00
#
_symmetry.space_group_name_H-M   'P 1'
#
loop_
_entity.id
_entity.type
_entity.pdbx_description
1 polymer ?
#
loop_
_entity_poly.entity_id
_entity_poly.type
_entity_poly.pdbx_seq_one_letter_code
_entity_poly.pdbx_strand_id
1 'polypeptide(L)'
;MIVSETGAEMWGEFWHVIIEDTDLLKRLPRSLEPVLSKDTEKNGSERMIYRSMWYEWNNGERTRVCRKVSVDAYGLNDAYRMAKQHILNAYKDLLPFLQYLKDNDHPRYINASLSLPERHDI
;
A
#
# COMPACT_ATOMS: atom_id res chain seq x y z
N MET A 1 -11.99 -7.18 31.51
CA MET A 1 -12.17 -5.71 31.57
C MET A 1 -10.91 -4.97 31.17
N ILE A 2 -9.72 -5.28 31.71
CA ILE A 2 -8.48 -4.52 31.43
C ILE A 2 -8.06 -4.52 29.93
N VAL A 3 -8.24 -5.65 29.23
CA VAL A 3 -7.85 -5.80 27.80
C VAL A 3 -8.76 -5.02 26.85
N SER A 4 -10.06 -4.91 27.16
CA SER A 4 -11.01 -4.20 26.30
C SER A 4 -10.87 -2.68 26.40
N GLU A 5 -10.57 -2.16 27.59
CA GLU A 5 -10.36 -0.72 27.82
C GLU A 5 -9.07 -0.25 27.15
N THR A 6 -7.97 -0.97 27.34
CA THR A 6 -6.67 -0.65 26.70
C THR A 6 -6.76 -0.73 25.18
N GLY A 7 -7.48 -1.73 24.66
CA GLY A 7 -7.67 -1.89 23.21
C GLY A 7 -8.51 -0.78 22.58
N ALA A 8 -9.60 -0.38 23.23
CA ALA A 8 -10.44 0.72 22.77
C ALA A 8 -9.69 2.07 22.80
N GLU A 9 -8.85 2.32 23.81
CA GLU A 9 -8.02 3.52 23.87
C GLU A 9 -6.97 3.56 22.76
N MET A 10 -6.32 2.44 22.45
CA MET A 10 -5.26 2.38 21.42
C MET A 10 -5.82 2.42 19.99
N TRP A 11 -6.94 1.75 19.74
CA TRP A 11 -7.44 1.49 18.39
C TRP A 11 -8.75 2.23 18.06
N GLY A 12 -9.33 2.92 19.04
CA GLY A 12 -10.47 3.79 18.86
C GLY A 12 -11.65 3.07 18.20
N GLU A 13 -12.21 3.71 17.17
CA GLU A 13 -13.30 3.12 16.40
C GLU A 13 -12.92 1.81 15.72
N PHE A 14 -11.65 1.54 15.43
CA PHE A 14 -11.19 0.31 14.77
C PHE A 14 -10.94 -0.87 15.72
N TRP A 15 -11.15 -0.70 17.03
CA TRP A 15 -10.91 -1.76 18.00
C TRP A 15 -11.74 -3.03 17.72
N HIS A 16 -13.02 -2.86 17.37
CA HIS A 16 -13.90 -3.98 17.02
C HIS A 16 -13.39 -4.73 15.78
N VAL A 17 -12.93 -4.01 14.75
CA VAL A 17 -12.37 -4.60 13.52
C VAL A 17 -11.15 -5.47 13.82
N ILE A 18 -10.29 -5.05 14.75
CA ILE A 18 -9.09 -5.81 15.13
C ILE A 18 -9.43 -7.07 15.91
N ILE A 19 -10.45 -7.03 16.75
CA ILE A 19 -10.91 -8.22 17.49
C ILE A 19 -11.54 -9.23 16.52
N GLU A 20 -12.35 -8.74 15.57
CA GLU A 20 -13.04 -9.58 14.60
C GLU A 20 -12.10 -10.17 13.54
N ASP A 21 -11.09 -9.41 13.11
CA ASP A 21 -10.07 -9.84 12.18
C ASP A 21 -8.66 -9.80 12.81
N THR A 22 -8.29 -10.91 13.44
CA THR A 22 -6.97 -11.08 14.05
C THR A 22 -5.81 -11.07 13.04
N ASP A 23 -6.10 -11.21 11.74
CA ASP A 23 -5.10 -11.17 10.67
C ASP A 23 -4.97 -9.80 10.01
N LEU A 24 -5.83 -8.82 10.33
CA LEU A 24 -5.81 -7.45 9.79
C LEU A 24 -4.41 -6.85 9.78
N LEU A 25 -3.71 -6.95 10.93
CA LEU A 25 -2.36 -6.40 11.09
C LEU A 25 -1.31 -7.10 10.22
N LYS A 26 -1.55 -8.37 9.84
CA LYS A 26 -0.68 -9.12 8.91
C LYS A 26 -0.95 -8.75 7.45
N ARG A 27 -2.14 -8.21 7.15
CA ARG A 27 -2.56 -7.76 5.82
C ARG A 27 -2.13 -6.32 5.51
N LEU A 28 -1.65 -5.58 6.51
CA LEU A 28 -1.17 -4.22 6.31
C LEU A 28 -0.03 -4.17 5.27
N PRO A 29 -0.03 -3.13 4.41
CA PRO A 29 1.09 -2.89 3.51
C PRO A 29 2.39 -2.68 4.29
N ARG A 30 3.52 -3.08 3.71
CA ARG A 30 4.85 -2.66 4.20
C ARG A 30 5.24 -1.28 3.67
N SER A 31 4.69 -0.91 2.52
CA SER A 31 4.92 0.35 1.82
C SER A 31 3.72 0.61 0.92
N LEU A 32 3.34 1.87 0.75
CA LEU A 32 2.42 2.33 -0.30
C LEU A 32 3.16 3.06 -1.43
N GLU A 33 4.48 2.97 -1.44
CA GLU A 33 5.33 3.65 -2.41
C GLU A 33 5.85 2.66 -3.48
N PRO A 34 5.67 2.97 -4.77
CA PRO A 34 6.30 2.24 -5.86
C PRO A 34 7.82 2.31 -5.81
N VAL A 35 8.48 1.26 -6.32
CA VAL A 35 9.95 1.17 -6.39
C VAL A 35 10.41 1.37 -7.83
N LEU A 36 11.24 2.39 -8.07
CA LEU A 36 11.93 2.58 -9.36
C LEU A 36 13.00 1.49 -9.54
N SER A 37 13.04 0.85 -10.70
CA SER A 37 14.01 -0.21 -11.00
C SER A 37 14.20 -0.40 -12.49
N LYS A 38 15.33 -0.99 -12.87
CA LYS A 38 15.56 -1.50 -14.23
C LYS A 38 14.88 -2.86 -14.43
N ASP A 39 14.28 -3.05 -15.59
CA ASP A 39 13.69 -4.32 -16.05
C ASP A 39 14.37 -4.73 -17.36
N THR A 40 14.76 -6.00 -17.47
CA THR A 40 15.33 -6.55 -18.70
C THR A 40 14.22 -7.21 -19.51
N GLU A 41 14.03 -6.74 -20.73
CA GLU A 41 13.08 -7.32 -21.67
C GLU A 41 13.60 -8.63 -22.27
N LYS A 42 12.71 -9.40 -22.93
CA LYS A 42 13.07 -10.72 -23.52
C LYS A 42 14.14 -10.63 -24.60
N ASN A 43 14.24 -9.50 -25.28
CA ASN A 43 15.25 -9.18 -26.30
C ASN A 43 16.59 -8.73 -25.69
N GLY A 44 16.70 -8.65 -24.35
CA GLY A 44 17.89 -8.22 -23.64
C GLY A 44 18.02 -6.71 -23.43
N SER A 45 17.10 -5.87 -23.94
CA SER A 45 17.15 -4.42 -23.66
C SER A 45 16.71 -4.12 -22.23
N GLU A 46 17.33 -3.11 -21.63
CA GLU A 46 16.92 -2.56 -20.33
C GLU A 46 15.92 -1.43 -20.53
N ARG A 47 14.92 -1.37 -19.64
CA ARG A 47 14.01 -0.22 -19.52
C ARG A 47 13.83 0.18 -18.08
N MET A 48 13.46 1.44 -17.86
CA MET A 48 13.15 1.93 -16.52
C MET A 48 11.67 1.70 -16.20
N ILE A 49 11.38 1.16 -15.02
CA ILE A 49 10.01 0.87 -14.56
C ILE A 49 9.79 1.29 -13.12
N TYR A 50 8.53 1.59 -12.79
CA TYR A 50 8.05 1.53 -11.41
C TYR A 50 7.41 0.17 -11.12
N ARG A 51 7.77 -0.43 -9.98
CA ARG A 51 7.20 -1.67 -9.47
C ARG A 51 6.26 -1.38 -8.30
N SER A 52 5.04 -1.88 -8.41
CA SER A 52 4.02 -1.88 -7.38
C SER A 52 3.89 -3.29 -6.84
N MET A 53 4.04 -3.47 -5.52
CA MET A 53 4.05 -4.80 -4.91
C MET A 53 3.12 -4.85 -3.72
N TRP A 54 2.26 -5.86 -3.69
CA TRP A 54 1.34 -6.12 -2.58
C TRP A 54 1.08 -7.62 -2.45
N TYR A 55 0.22 -7.98 -1.50
CA TYR A 55 -0.23 -9.35 -1.31
C TYR A 55 -1.75 -9.40 -1.40
N GLU A 56 -2.25 -10.38 -2.14
CA GLU A 56 -3.66 -10.72 -2.20
C GLU A 56 -3.91 -12.01 -1.42
N TRP A 57 -5.08 -12.10 -0.81
CA TRP A 57 -5.53 -13.26 -0.07
C TRP A 57 -6.67 -13.91 -0.84
N ASN A 58 -6.42 -15.08 -1.42
CA ASN A 58 -7.39 -15.83 -2.20
C ASN A 58 -7.56 -17.21 -1.56
N ASN A 59 -8.76 -17.54 -1.08
CA ASN A 59 -9.06 -18.82 -0.42
C ASN A 59 -8.08 -19.20 0.71
N GLY A 60 -7.63 -18.21 1.50
CA GLY A 60 -6.66 -18.40 2.58
C GLY A 60 -5.20 -18.48 2.12
N GLU A 61 -4.93 -18.51 0.81
CA GLU A 61 -3.58 -18.45 0.27
C GLU A 61 -3.14 -17.00 0.04
N ARG A 62 -1.90 -16.69 0.46
CA ARG A 62 -1.30 -15.37 0.30
C ARG A 62 -0.41 -15.35 -0.94
N THR A 63 -0.86 -14.68 -1.99
CA THR A 63 -0.11 -14.55 -3.25
C THR A 63 0.53 -13.16 -3.35
N ARG A 64 1.80 -13.11 -3.74
CA ARG A 64 2.49 -11.84 -4.02
C ARG A 64 2.11 -11.34 -5.42
N VAL A 65 1.62 -10.11 -5.49
CA VAL A 65 1.31 -9.44 -6.76
C VAL A 65 2.37 -8.38 -7.05
N CYS A 66 2.78 -8.29 -8.31
CA CYS A 66 3.71 -7.28 -8.81
C CYS A 66 3.15 -6.70 -10.11
N ARG A 67 2.90 -5.38 -10.14
CA ARG A 67 2.60 -4.64 -11.37
C ARG A 67 3.76 -3.73 -11.72
N LYS A 68 4.04 -3.62 -13.02
CA LYS A 68 5.13 -2.83 -13.58
C LYS A 68 4.54 -1.75 -14.47
N VAL A 69 5.01 -0.51 -14.33
CA VAL A 69 4.65 0.61 -15.21
C VAL A 69 5.93 1.12 -15.85
N SER A 70 5.94 1.23 -17.18
CA SER A 70 7.12 1.70 -17.93
C SER A 70 7.28 3.21 -17.80
N VAL A 71 8.47 3.65 -17.44
CA VAL A 71 8.83 5.08 -17.45
C VAL A 71 8.97 5.57 -18.88
N ASP A 72 9.49 4.76 -19.79
CA ASP A 72 9.69 5.15 -21.20
C ASP A 72 8.36 5.38 -21.93
N ALA A 73 7.29 4.72 -21.48
CA ALA A 73 5.96 4.85 -22.09
C ALA A 73 5.15 6.05 -21.56
N TYR A 74 5.34 6.45 -20.30
CA TYR A 74 4.47 7.43 -19.62
C TYR A 74 5.22 8.63 -19.03
N GLY A 75 6.56 8.64 -19.09
CA GLY A 75 7.39 9.58 -18.34
C GLY A 75 7.45 9.24 -16.85
N LEU A 76 8.41 9.84 -16.14
CA LEU A 76 8.71 9.51 -14.74
C LEU A 76 7.52 9.76 -13.80
N ASN A 77 6.90 10.94 -13.89
CA ASN A 77 5.85 11.37 -12.96
C ASN A 77 4.55 10.59 -13.16
N ASP A 78 4.09 10.45 -14.40
CA ASP A 78 2.85 9.73 -14.69
C ASP A 78 3.03 8.21 -14.48
N ALA A 79 4.20 7.64 -14.77
CA ALA A 79 4.49 6.24 -14.43
C ALA A 79 4.47 5.99 -12.92
N TYR A 80 5.05 6.90 -12.11
CA TYR A 80 4.97 6.84 -10.65
C TYR A 80 3.53 6.91 -10.16
N ARG A 81 2.75 7.89 -10.66
CA ARG A 81 1.34 8.09 -10.28
C ARG A 81 0.49 6.86 -10.60
N MET A 82 0.64 6.28 -11.79
CA MET A 82 -0.05 5.04 -12.19
C MET A 82 0.35 3.86 -11.30
N ALA A 83 1.64 3.70 -11.03
CA ALA A 83 2.13 2.65 -10.13
C ALA A 83 1.56 2.83 -8.71
N LYS A 84 1.57 4.06 -8.18
CA LYS A 84 1.01 4.36 -6.86
C LYS A 84 -0.48 4.05 -6.81
N GLN A 85 -1.23 4.38 -7.86
CA GLN A 85 -2.64 4.05 -7.97
C GLN A 85 -2.90 2.55 -7.86
N HIS A 86 -2.04 1.69 -8.44
CA HIS A 86 -2.20 0.24 -8.28
C HIS A 86 -2.12 -0.20 -6.82
N ILE A 87 -1.16 0.34 -6.06
CA ILE A 87 -0.99 -0.01 -4.64
C ILE A 87 -2.16 0.55 -3.81
N LEU A 88 -2.54 1.81 -4.02
CA LEU A 88 -3.67 2.42 -3.31
C LEU A 88 -4.97 1.68 -3.59
N ASN A 89 -5.21 1.24 -4.83
CA ASN A 89 -6.38 0.43 -5.18
C ASN A 89 -6.37 -0.94 -4.50
N ALA A 90 -5.20 -1.58 -4.40
CA ALA A 90 -5.05 -2.87 -3.72
C ALA A 90 -5.36 -2.79 -2.22
N TYR A 91 -5.11 -1.63 -1.61
CA TYR A 91 -5.32 -1.38 -0.18
C TYR A 91 -6.50 -0.45 0.12
N LYS A 92 -7.38 -0.20 -0.85
CA LYS A 92 -8.47 0.80 -0.75
C LYS A 92 -9.32 0.65 0.52
N ASP A 93 -9.64 -0.60 0.88
CA ASP A 93 -10.50 -0.90 2.03
C ASP A 93 -9.76 -0.74 3.36
N LEU A 94 -8.41 -0.73 3.33
CA LEU A 94 -7.55 -0.48 4.47
C LEU A 94 -7.10 0.99 4.58
N LEU A 95 -7.35 1.84 3.57
CA LEU A 95 -6.95 3.25 3.60
C LEU A 95 -7.54 4.02 4.79
N PRO A 96 -8.83 3.88 5.16
CA PRO A 96 -9.36 4.55 6.34
C PRO A 96 -8.63 4.14 7.63
N PHE A 97 -8.33 2.84 7.77
CA PHE A 97 -7.58 2.35 8.91
C PHE A 97 -6.15 2.89 8.92
N LEU A 98 -5.46 2.88 7.78
CA LEU A 98 -4.12 3.45 7.66
C LEU A 98 -4.08 4.96 7.96
N GLN A 99 -5.12 5.69 7.56
CA GLN A 99 -5.28 7.12 7.87
C GLN A 99 -5.47 7.32 9.38
N TYR A 100 -6.30 6.50 10.04
CA TYR A 100 -6.41 6.51 11.50
C TYR A 100 -5.06 6.25 12.18
N LEU A 101 -4.29 5.25 11.73
CA LEU A 101 -2.95 4.98 12.28
C LEU A 101 -2.01 6.18 12.11
N LYS A 102 -2.10 6.88 10.97
CA LYS A 102 -1.32 8.09 10.69
C LYS A 102 -1.67 9.22 11.65
N ASP A 103 -2.95 9.53 11.76
CA ASP A 103 -3.44 10.70 12.50
C ASP A 103 -3.22 10.59 14.01
N ASN A 104 -3.12 9.36 14.51
CA ASN A 104 -2.85 9.05 15.92
C ASN A 104 -1.38 8.71 16.21
N ASP A 105 -0.46 8.95 15.26
CA ASP A 105 0.97 8.61 15.36
C ASP A 105 1.20 7.16 15.85
N HIS A 106 0.35 6.25 15.38
CA HIS A 106 0.33 4.88 15.87
C HIS A 106 1.60 4.16 15.43
N PRO A 107 2.29 3.39 16.29
CA PRO A 107 3.59 2.77 15.98
C PRO A 107 3.56 1.73 14.85
N ARG A 108 2.37 1.33 14.41
CA ARG A 108 2.15 0.44 13.26
C ARG A 108 1.92 1.18 11.94
N TYR A 109 1.87 2.51 11.97
CA TYR A 109 1.77 3.31 10.76
C TYR A 109 3.01 3.13 9.88
N ILE A 110 2.76 2.94 8.59
CA ILE A 110 3.81 2.96 7.58
C ILE A 110 3.99 4.38 7.10
N ASN A 111 5.21 4.93 7.19
CA ASN A 111 5.48 6.29 6.71
C ASN A 111 5.43 6.36 5.18
N ALA A 112 4.22 6.46 4.62
CA ALA A 112 3.96 6.52 3.18
C ALA A 112 2.80 7.48 2.90
N SER A 113 2.78 8.10 1.73
CA SER A 113 1.65 8.97 1.38
C SER A 113 0.44 8.12 0.97
N LEU A 114 -0.71 8.38 1.58
CA LEU A 114 -1.98 7.66 1.37
C LEU A 114 -2.79 8.19 0.18
N SER A 115 -2.27 9.21 -0.51
CA SER A 115 -2.90 9.85 -1.66
C SER A 115 -2.01 9.80 -2.88
N LEU A 116 -2.61 10.00 -4.06
CA LEU A 116 -1.83 10.27 -5.25
C LEU A 116 -1.17 11.66 -5.14
N PRO A 117 0.04 11.83 -5.71
CA PRO A 117 0.56 13.17 -5.95
C PRO A 117 -0.37 13.93 -6.90
N GLU A 118 -0.47 15.25 -6.72
CA GLU A 118 -1.18 16.11 -7.65
C GLU A 118 -0.56 16.01 -9.04
N ARG A 119 -1.41 16.07 -10.07
CA ARG A 119 -0.93 16.14 -11.45
C ARG A 119 -0.49 17.57 -11.69
N HIS A 120 0.82 17.82 -11.64
CA HIS A 120 1.37 19.05 -12.16
C HIS A 120 1.39 18.94 -13.69
N ASP A 121 0.33 19.45 -14.33
CA ASP A 121 0.33 19.67 -15.77
C ASP A 121 1.40 20.74 -16.07
N ILE A 122 2.37 20.40 -16.92
CA ILE A 122 3.44 21.30 -17.39
C ILE A 122 2.95 22.03 -18.62
#